data_AF-A0A9W9JGK6-F1
#
_entry.id   AF-A0A9W9JGK6-F1
#
_cell.length_a   1.000
_cell.length_b   1.000
_cell.length_c   1.000
_cell.angle_alpha   90.00
_cell.angle_beta   90.00
_cell.angle_gamma   90.00
#
_symmetry.space_group_name_H-M   'P 1'
#
loop_
_entity.id
_entity.type
_entity.pdbx_description
1 polymer ?
#
loop_
_entity_poly.entity_id
_entity_poly.type
_entity_poly.pdbx_seq_one_letter_code
_entity_poly.pdbx_strand_id
1 'polypeptide(L)'
;MSQHEMNPDLLPITISAKAFTPTPSASRSDLLYSTIEATIQDVQTRSVLYRPELLVITDITTQECEQLWDRLEENFESSGIRKSLDTRTRTLSIKL
;
A
#
# COMPACT_ATOMS: atom_id res chain seq x y z
N MET A 1 -20.38 -27.71 11.20
CA MET A 1 -19.28 -27.31 10.32
C MET A 1 -19.29 -25.80 10.26
N SER A 2 -18.40 -25.13 10.99
CA SER A 2 -18.35 -23.67 11.01
C SER A 2 -17.75 -23.20 9.70
N GLN A 3 -18.58 -22.59 8.85
CA GLN A 3 -18.07 -21.77 7.75
C GLN A 3 -17.30 -20.64 8.41
N HIS A 4 -15.97 -20.61 8.26
CA HIS A 4 -15.21 -19.41 8.57
C HIS A 4 -15.73 -18.32 7.62
N GLU A 5 -16.65 -17.49 8.10
CA GLU A 5 -17.01 -16.25 7.42
C GLU A 5 -15.73 -15.43 7.30
N MET A 6 -15.23 -15.34 6.08
CA MET A 6 -14.04 -14.58 5.74
C MET A 6 -14.41 -13.12 5.95
N ASN A 7 -13.92 -12.51 7.03
CA ASN A 7 -14.22 -11.12 7.35
C ASN A 7 -13.57 -10.23 6.25
N PRO A 8 -14.36 -9.55 5.41
CA PRO A 8 -13.82 -8.76 4.31
C PRO A 8 -12.96 -7.59 4.82
N ASP A 9 -13.18 -7.13 6.06
CA ASP A 9 -12.39 -6.05 6.68
C ASP A 9 -10.96 -6.47 7.06
N LEU A 10 -10.65 -7.78 7.00
CA LEU A 10 -9.30 -8.30 7.24
C LEU A 10 -8.55 -8.63 5.94
N LEU A 11 -9.19 -8.44 4.78
CA LEU A 11 -8.55 -8.68 3.50
C LEU A 11 -7.47 -7.63 3.21
N PRO A 12 -6.41 -8.00 2.49
CA PRO A 12 -5.42 -7.03 2.04
C PRO A 12 -6.05 -5.92 1.22
N ILE A 13 -5.73 -4.67 1.53
CA ILE A 13 -6.08 -3.56 0.67
C ILE A 13 -5.17 -3.66 -0.57
N THR A 14 -5.76 -3.58 -1.76
CA THR A 14 -5.00 -3.66 -3.01
C THR A 14 -5.13 -2.36 -3.80
N ILE A 15 -3.99 -1.76 -4.15
CA ILE A 15 -3.90 -0.57 -5.00
C ILE A 15 -3.20 -0.99 -6.31
N SER A 16 -3.84 -0.76 -7.45
CA SER A 16 -3.19 -0.97 -8.75
C SER A 16 -2.61 0.34 -9.27
N ALA A 17 -1.31 0.36 -9.57
CA ALA A 17 -0.65 1.51 -10.17
C ALA A 17 -1.20 1.86 -11.57
N LYS A 18 -1.92 0.94 -12.23
CA LYS A 18 -2.62 1.20 -13.51
C LYS A 18 -3.82 2.13 -13.35
N ALA A 19 -4.40 2.23 -12.14
CA ALA A 19 -5.51 3.14 -11.88
C ALA A 19 -5.08 4.62 -11.90
N PHE A 20 -3.77 4.90 -11.91
CA PHE A 20 -3.23 6.24 -11.84
C PHE A 20 -2.67 6.68 -13.18
N THR A 21 -3.22 7.77 -13.69
CA THR A 21 -2.72 8.47 -14.87
C THR A 21 -1.98 9.72 -14.40
N PRO A 22 -0.73 9.96 -14.85
CA PRO A 22 -0.02 11.19 -14.52
C PRO A 22 -0.81 12.42 -14.99
N THR A 23 -0.70 13.50 -14.22
CA THR A 23 -1.34 14.80 -14.51
C THR A 23 -0.27 15.85 -14.79
N PRO A 24 -0.61 17.01 -15.36
CA PRO A 24 0.35 18.10 -15.54
C PRO A 24 1.03 18.57 -14.24
N SER A 25 0.39 18.35 -13.09
CA SER A 25 0.84 18.80 -11.77
C SER A 25 1.45 17.70 -10.90
N ALA A 26 1.33 16.43 -11.27
CA ALA A 26 1.80 15.31 -10.44
C ALA A 26 2.17 14.10 -11.30
N SER A 27 3.33 13.51 -10.99
CA SER A 27 3.74 12.26 -11.61
C SER A 27 2.85 11.10 -11.12
N ARG A 28 2.89 9.98 -11.84
CA ARG A 28 2.18 8.77 -11.39
C ARG A 28 2.69 8.30 -10.02
N SER A 29 4.01 8.37 -9.78
CA SER A 29 4.62 8.05 -8.48
C SER A 29 4.09 8.93 -7.35
N ASP A 30 3.87 10.22 -7.60
CA ASP A 30 3.35 11.15 -6.60
C ASP A 30 1.92 10.81 -6.21
N LEU A 31 1.06 10.57 -7.20
CA LEU A 31 -0.33 10.16 -6.98
C LEU A 31 -0.41 8.83 -6.21
N LEU A 32 0.45 7.89 -6.58
CA LEU A 32 0.53 6.59 -5.92
C LEU A 32 1.01 6.73 -4.47
N TYR A 33 2.04 7.53 -4.22
CA TYR A 33 2.53 7.83 -2.87
C TYR A 33 1.42 8.43 -2.00
N SER A 34 0.76 9.50 -2.47
CA SER A 34 -0.30 10.17 -1.72
C SER A 34 -1.46 9.23 -1.40
N THR A 35 -1.80 8.32 -2.32
CA THR A 35 -2.86 7.32 -2.08
C THR A 35 -2.43 6.30 -1.02
N ILE A 36 -1.18 5.82 -1.09
CA ILE A 36 -0.63 4.90 -0.08
C ILE A 36 -0.63 5.57 1.29
N GLU A 37 -0.09 6.79 1.39
CA GLU A 37 -0.04 7.56 2.63
C GLU A 37 -1.42 7.75 3.25
N ALA A 38 -2.39 8.21 2.47
CA ALA A 38 -3.78 8.37 2.93
C ALA A 38 -4.40 7.03 3.37
N THR A 39 -4.09 5.94 2.67
CA THR A 39 -4.58 4.60 3.02
C THR A 39 -3.98 4.12 4.33
N ILE A 40 -2.67 4.30 4.54
CA ILE A 40 -1.99 3.94 5.79
C ILE A 40 -2.60 4.73 6.95
N GLN A 41 -2.77 6.04 6.79
CA GLN A 41 -3.37 6.90 7.82
C GLN A 41 -4.82 6.49 8.13
N ASP A 42 -5.64 6.25 7.12
CA ASP A 42 -7.01 5.77 7.29
C ASP A 42 -7.04 4.46 8.10
N VAL A 43 -6.24 3.46 7.69
CA VAL A 43 -6.14 2.17 8.38
C VAL A 43 -5.66 2.32 9.82
N GLN A 44 -4.73 3.23 10.09
CA GLN A 44 -4.25 3.53 11.44
C GLN A 44 -5.31 4.17 12.35
N THR A 45 -6.35 4.79 11.79
CA THR A 45 -7.49 5.30 12.58
C THR A 45 -8.57 4.25 12.84
N ARG A 46 -8.57 3.14 12.08
CA ARG A 46 -9.55 2.06 12.25
C ARG A 46 -9.31 1.26 13.53
N SER A 47 -10.40 0.70 14.07
CA SER A 47 -10.37 -0.24 15.19
C SER A 47 -9.53 -1.47 14.84
N VAL A 48 -8.74 -1.96 15.81
CA VAL A 48 -7.82 -3.10 15.64
C VAL A 48 -8.54 -4.37 15.17
N LEU A 49 -9.83 -4.53 15.52
CA LEU A 49 -10.63 -5.69 15.13
C LEU A 49 -10.99 -5.74 13.63
N TYR A 50 -10.83 -4.62 12.92
CA TYR A 50 -11.21 -4.44 11.51
C TYR A 50 -10.09 -3.76 10.71
N ARG A 51 -8.84 -3.94 11.16
CA ARG A 51 -7.67 -3.33 10.56
C ARG A 51 -7.01 -4.33 9.60
N PRO A 52 -7.00 -4.06 8.29
CA PRO A 52 -6.16 -4.80 7.36
C PRO A 52 -4.70 -4.70 7.79
N GLU A 53 -4.03 -5.85 7.93
CA GLU A 53 -2.60 -5.87 8.24
C GLU A 53 -1.73 -5.66 6.99
N LEU A 54 -2.31 -5.72 5.79
CA LEU A 54 -1.55 -5.76 4.55
C LEU A 54 -2.12 -4.81 3.51
N LEU A 55 -1.25 -3.96 2.95
CA LEU A 55 -1.47 -3.15 1.78
C LEU A 55 -0.59 -3.68 0.64
N VAL A 56 -1.19 -3.99 -0.50
CA VAL A 56 -0.53 -4.54 -1.69
C VAL A 56 -0.66 -3.56 -2.84
N ILE A 57 0.47 -3.12 -3.36
CA ILE A 57 0.57 -2.26 -4.54
C ILE A 57 1.00 -3.13 -5.71
N THR A 58 0.21 -3.14 -6.78
CA THR A 58 0.43 -3.95 -7.98
C THR A 58 0.71 -3.07 -9.21
N ASP A 59 1.20 -3.69 -10.28
CA ASP A 59 1.47 -3.04 -11.57
C ASP A 59 2.50 -1.90 -11.51
N ILE A 60 3.35 -1.91 -10.48
CA ILE A 60 4.36 -0.88 -10.27
C ILE A 60 5.64 -1.20 -11.06
N THR A 61 6.30 -0.18 -11.61
CA THR A 61 7.65 -0.38 -12.17
C THR A 61 8.69 -0.48 -11.07
N THR A 62 9.87 -1.06 -11.36
CA THR A 62 10.97 -1.12 -10.39
C THR A 62 11.39 0.26 -9.91
N GLN A 63 11.51 1.23 -10.82
CA GLN A 63 11.89 2.60 -10.48
C GLN A 63 10.86 3.30 -9.57
N GLU A 64 9.57 3.15 -9.87
CA GLU A 64 8.52 3.69 -9.00
C GLU A 64 8.55 3.02 -7.63
N CYS A 65 8.84 1.72 -7.58
CA CYS A 65 8.95 1.03 -6.31
C CYS A 65 10.10 1.55 -5.46
N GLU A 66 11.28 1.78 -6.06
CA GLU A 66 12.42 2.37 -5.36
C GLU A 66 12.08 3.78 -4.84
N GLN A 67 11.48 4.63 -5.67
CA GLN A 67 11.07 5.98 -5.25
C GLN A 67 10.03 5.96 -4.12
N LEU A 68 9.04 5.07 -4.20
CA LEU A 68 8.05 4.90 -3.13
C LEU A 68 8.70 4.34 -1.88
N TRP A 69 9.66 3.43 -2.03
CA TRP A 69 10.36 2.82 -0.90
C TRP A 69 11.05 3.89 -0.05
N ASP A 70 11.86 4.72 -0.69
CA ASP A 70 12.60 5.81 -0.03
C ASP A 70 11.65 6.78 0.67
N ARG A 71 10.60 7.23 -0.02
CA ARG A 71 9.60 8.16 0.54
C ARG A 71 8.84 7.57 1.72
N LEU A 72 8.50 6.28 1.64
CA LEU A 72 7.82 5.59 2.75
C LEU A 72 8.76 5.31 3.91
N GLU A 73 10.07 5.18 3.69
CA GLU A 73 11.04 5.09 4.79
C GLU A 73 11.10 6.42 5.51
N GLU A 74 11.32 7.51 4.79
CA GLU A 74 11.39 8.86 5.37
C GLU A 74 10.16 9.22 6.21
N ASN A 75 8.95 8.88 5.75
CA ASN A 75 7.71 9.31 6.41
C ASN A 75 7.15 8.33 7.45
N PHE A 76 7.54 7.05 7.41
CA PHE A 76 6.96 6.00 8.26
C PHE A 76 7.99 5.10 8.96
N GLU A 77 9.28 5.46 8.98
CA GLU A 77 10.34 4.69 9.66
C GLU A 77 9.98 4.36 11.12
N SER A 78 9.34 5.32 11.80
CA SER A 78 8.93 5.19 13.21
C SER A 78 7.61 4.44 13.41
N SER A 79 6.84 4.19 12.34
CA SER A 79 5.50 3.58 12.40
C SER A 79 5.51 2.06 12.43
N GLY A 80 6.67 1.42 12.34
CA GLY A 80 6.80 -0.04 12.41
C GLY A 80 6.30 -0.80 11.17
N ILE A 81 6.00 -0.08 10.08
CA ILE A 81 5.55 -0.70 8.83
C ILE A 81 6.69 -1.55 8.23
N ARG A 82 6.36 -2.75 7.76
CA ARG A 82 7.34 -3.64 7.08
C ARG A 82 7.02 -3.74 5.62
N LYS A 83 8.04 -3.68 4.76
CA LYS A 83 7.84 -3.62 3.32
C LYS A 83 8.52 -4.81 2.65
N SER A 84 7.98 -5.26 1.54
CA SER A 84 8.57 -6.32 0.71
C SER A 84 8.29 -6.05 -0.76
N LEU A 85 9.32 -6.11 -1.59
CA LEU A 85 9.23 -5.92 -3.03
C LEU A 85 9.42 -7.26 -3.75
N ASP A 86 8.46 -7.61 -4.59
CA ASP A 86 8.60 -8.66 -5.60
C ASP A 86 8.68 -8.01 -6.99
N THR A 87 9.89 -7.95 -7.53
CA THR A 87 10.17 -7.39 -8.86
C THR A 87 9.69 -8.29 -10.00
N ARG A 88 9.51 -9.60 -9.76
CA ARG A 88 9.00 -10.54 -10.77
C ARG A 88 7.51 -10.32 -11.00
N THR A 89 6.77 -10.10 -9.92
CA THR A 89 5.32 -9.86 -9.97
C THR A 89 4.96 -8.38 -9.97
N ARG A 90 5.95 -7.47 -9.97
CA ARG A 90 5.74 -6.02 -9.95
C ARG A 90 4.80 -5.61 -8.81
N THR A 91 5.10 -6.11 -7.62
CA THR A 91 4.26 -5.98 -6.44
C THR A 91 5.08 -5.48 -5.25
N LEU A 92 4.59 -4.42 -4.60
CA LEU A 92 5.09 -3.92 -3.33
C LEU A 92 4.07 -4.24 -2.25
N SER A 93 4.48 -4.95 -1.21
CA SER A 93 3.66 -5.29 -0.04
C SER A 93 4.10 -4.48 1.17
N ILE A 94 3.15 -3.90 1.90
CA ILE A 94 3.37 -3.10 3.11
C ILE A 94 2.52 -3.71 4.22
N LYS A 95 3.18 -4.20 5.27
CA LYS A 95 2.55 -4.61 6.52
C LYS A 95 2.35 -3.39 7.41
N LEU A 96 1.11 -3.15 7.83
CA LEU A 96 0.62 -1.96 8.54
C LEU A 96 0.60 -2.11 10.06
#